data_AF-A0A2E5A0Z4-F1
#
_entry.id   AF-A0A2E5A0Z4-F1
#
_cell.length_a   1.000
_cell.length_b   1.000
_cell.length_c   1.000
_cell.angle_alpha   90.00
_cell.angle_beta   90.00
_cell.angle_gamma   90.00
#
_symmetry.space_group_name_H-M   'P 1'
#
loop_
_entity.id
_entity.type
_entity.pdbx_description
1 polymer ?
#
loop_
_entity_poly.entity_id
_entity_poly.type
_entity_poly.pdbx_seq_one_letter_code
_entity_poly.pdbx_strand_id
1 'polypeptide(L)'
;MHIVPVSVRHVEKDIRMSDGRDLYARVSFIPYLLALSLVVTWYAHHELFKSVDSWSFWTDFWGANRTQLEPRKWAKWTLGVLLFVGSFELFRRFDWFLRPAPGAPLPDSDKEGDAEDGAKTEEEDATRSEEQKAKDAERERVREERKRQRQEKKEARARKREEDKASRQKQKEEDLRKRVRRAAEERARKMKEAEEEVVREEDRKVELRHGKALGLEGKLTPDEIKKKYRQLMTQYHPDRVRNMGDEIREVAERKAKEINEAYDYFRKKYDL
;
A
#
# COMPACT_ATOMS: atom_id res chain seq x y z
N MET A 1 -26.08 92.30 -34.24
CA MET A 1 -27.35 92.12 -33.53
C MET A 1 -27.68 90.63 -33.52
N HIS A 2 -27.60 90.05 -32.33
CA HIS A 2 -28.11 88.76 -31.87
C HIS A 2 -28.36 87.60 -32.86
N ILE A 3 -27.39 86.69 -32.81
CA ILE A 3 -27.46 85.23 -32.82
C ILE A 3 -28.81 84.68 -32.29
N VAL A 4 -29.45 83.79 -33.06
CA VAL A 4 -30.37 82.75 -32.53
C VAL A 4 -30.04 81.43 -33.26
N PRO A 5 -29.50 80.41 -32.58
CA PRO A 5 -29.16 79.14 -33.19
C PRO A 5 -30.36 78.17 -33.19
N VAL A 6 -30.51 77.47 -34.31
CA VAL A 6 -31.52 76.41 -34.50
C VAL A 6 -31.20 75.23 -33.58
N SER A 7 -32.23 74.84 -32.83
CA SER A 7 -32.23 73.84 -31.77
C SER A 7 -31.78 72.46 -32.24
N VAL A 8 -30.61 72.03 -31.76
CA VAL A 8 -30.15 70.64 -31.74
C VAL A 8 -30.93 69.91 -30.66
N ARG A 9 -31.87 69.04 -31.04
CA ARG A 9 -32.48 68.09 -30.10
C ARG A 9 -31.52 66.93 -29.88
N HIS A 10 -30.82 67.02 -28.75
CA HIS A 10 -30.22 65.88 -28.05
C HIS A 10 -31.28 64.79 -27.84
N VAL A 11 -31.00 63.60 -28.34
CA VAL A 11 -31.55 62.36 -27.76
C VAL A 11 -30.38 61.67 -27.07
N GLU A 12 -30.05 62.19 -25.87
CA GLU A 12 -29.40 61.39 -24.85
C GLU A 12 -30.35 60.23 -24.52
N LYS A 13 -29.98 59.02 -24.94
CA LYS A 13 -30.58 57.83 -24.34
C LYS A 13 -29.92 57.65 -22.98
N ASP A 14 -30.67 58.08 -21.97
CA ASP A 14 -30.46 57.82 -20.56
C ASP A 14 -29.93 56.40 -20.33
N ILE A 15 -28.69 56.36 -19.81
CA ILE A 15 -28.16 55.23 -19.06
C ILE A 15 -28.96 55.19 -17.76
N ARG A 16 -30.11 54.51 -17.76
CA ARG A 16 -30.75 54.04 -16.53
C ARG A 16 -30.26 52.64 -16.21
N MET A 17 -29.23 52.61 -15.36
CA MET A 17 -29.01 51.50 -14.43
C MET A 17 -30.26 51.29 -13.56
N SER A 18 -31.02 50.23 -13.82
CA SER A 18 -31.97 49.55 -12.92
C SER A 18 -32.44 48.32 -13.69
N ASP A 19 -32.28 47.06 -13.30
CA ASP A 19 -32.22 46.46 -11.97
C ASP A 19 -31.14 45.38 -11.92
N GLY A 20 -30.06 45.63 -11.16
CA GLY A 20 -29.13 44.60 -10.70
C GLY A 20 -29.61 43.87 -9.44
N ARG A 21 -30.91 43.94 -9.11
CA ARG A 21 -31.43 43.42 -7.83
C ARG A 21 -31.95 41.98 -7.89
N ASP A 22 -32.27 41.45 -9.08
CA ASP A 22 -32.80 40.08 -9.19
C ASP A 22 -31.72 38.99 -9.39
N LEU A 23 -30.53 39.38 -9.85
CA LEU A 23 -29.40 38.46 -10.00
C LEU A 23 -28.71 38.14 -8.66
N TYR A 24 -28.66 39.10 -7.73
CA TYR A 24 -28.09 38.86 -6.39
C TYR A 24 -28.99 38.03 -5.49
N ALA A 25 -30.32 38.10 -5.65
CA ALA A 25 -31.25 37.25 -4.91
C ALA A 25 -31.13 35.76 -5.29
N ARG A 26 -30.79 35.45 -6.55
CA ARG A 26 -30.63 34.06 -7.02
C ARG A 26 -29.25 33.47 -6.74
N VAL A 27 -28.20 34.30 -6.68
CA VAL A 27 -26.82 33.84 -6.40
C VAL A 27 -26.58 33.62 -4.90
N SER A 28 -27.25 34.36 -4.02
CA SER A 28 -27.10 34.23 -2.56
C SER A 28 -27.64 32.92 -1.97
N PHE A 29 -28.53 32.18 -2.65
CA PHE A 29 -29.08 30.91 -2.14
C PHE A 29 -28.24 29.68 -2.46
N ILE A 30 -27.35 29.76 -3.46
CA ILE A 30 -26.49 28.66 -3.91
C ILE A 30 -25.60 28.09 -2.79
N PRO A 31 -24.91 28.90 -1.95
CA PRO A 31 -24.10 28.35 -0.87
C PRO A 31 -24.95 27.66 0.21
N TYR A 32 -26.17 28.14 0.47
CA TYR A 32 -27.09 27.52 1.43
C TYR A 32 -27.67 26.22 0.91
N LEU A 33 -27.95 26.12 -0.40
CA LEU A 33 -28.38 24.87 -1.03
C LEU A 33 -27.27 23.82 -1.05
N LEU A 34 -26.02 24.22 -1.26
CA LEU A 34 -24.86 23.33 -1.15
C LEU A 34 -24.64 22.88 0.31
N ALA A 35 -24.75 23.79 1.27
CA ALA A 35 -24.65 23.45 2.69
C ALA A 35 -25.79 22.52 3.13
N LEU A 36 -27.03 22.78 2.70
CA LEU A 36 -28.18 21.91 2.97
C LEU A 36 -28.00 20.54 2.32
N SER A 37 -27.53 20.48 1.07
CA SER A 37 -27.18 19.22 0.40
C SER A 37 -26.12 18.44 1.18
N LEU A 38 -25.07 19.10 1.67
CA LEU A 38 -24.03 18.47 2.46
C LEU A 38 -24.55 17.96 3.81
N VAL A 39 -25.40 18.72 4.49
CA VAL A 39 -26.02 18.32 5.76
C VAL A 39 -27.00 17.18 5.56
N VAL A 40 -27.85 17.23 4.53
CA VAL A 40 -28.79 16.15 4.18
C VAL A 40 -28.02 14.91 3.76
N THR A 41 -26.93 15.04 3.02
CA THR A 41 -26.07 13.90 2.65
C THR A 41 -25.36 13.32 3.87
N TRP A 42 -24.86 14.15 4.77
CA TRP A 42 -24.22 13.72 6.02
C TRP A 42 -25.22 13.02 6.96
N TYR A 43 -26.42 13.58 7.09
CA TYR A 43 -27.50 13.02 7.91
C TYR A 43 -28.04 11.72 7.32
N ALA A 44 -28.30 11.69 6.00
CA ALA A 44 -28.68 10.48 5.29
C ALA A 44 -27.59 9.40 5.43
N HIS A 45 -26.32 9.76 5.26
CA HIS A 45 -25.22 8.82 5.44
C HIS A 45 -25.08 8.31 6.88
N HIS A 46 -25.44 9.11 7.89
CA HIS A 46 -25.29 8.73 9.30
C HIS A 46 -26.49 7.95 9.85
N GLU A 47 -27.73 8.33 9.50
CA GLU A 47 -28.96 7.70 10.01
C GLU A 47 -29.46 6.53 9.17
N LEU A 48 -29.35 6.57 7.82
CA LEU A 48 -29.66 5.36 7.02
C LEU A 48 -28.69 4.22 7.35
N PHE A 49 -27.45 4.53 7.75
CA PHE A 49 -26.48 3.51 8.11
C PHE A 49 -26.88 2.76 9.39
N LYS A 50 -27.53 3.40 10.37
CA LYS A 50 -28.05 2.71 11.56
C LYS A 50 -29.21 1.77 11.24
N SER A 51 -30.04 2.10 10.25
CA SER A 51 -31.13 1.22 9.79
C SER A 51 -30.68 0.12 8.83
N VAL A 52 -29.62 0.32 8.06
CA VAL A 52 -29.08 -0.69 7.12
C VAL A 52 -28.18 -1.69 7.84
N ASP A 53 -27.46 -1.28 8.89
CA ASP A 53 -26.59 -2.16 9.71
C ASP A 53 -27.40 -3.20 10.51
N SER A 54 -28.67 -2.94 10.83
CA SER A 54 -29.56 -3.90 11.50
C SER A 54 -30.31 -4.82 10.54
N TRP A 55 -30.13 -4.65 9.22
CA TRP A 55 -30.90 -5.41 8.23
C TRP A 55 -30.26 -6.78 7.97
N SER A 56 -30.88 -7.82 8.54
CA SER A 56 -30.51 -9.25 8.37
C SER A 56 -30.54 -9.76 6.93
N PHE A 57 -31.03 -8.95 5.99
CA PHE A 57 -31.00 -9.25 4.56
C PHE A 57 -29.59 -9.51 4.03
N TRP A 58 -28.58 -8.79 4.55
CA TRP A 58 -27.19 -8.98 4.13
C TRP A 58 -26.53 -10.24 4.70
N THR A 59 -26.98 -10.71 5.87
CA THR A 59 -26.50 -11.97 6.46
C THR A 59 -27.07 -13.19 5.74
N ASP A 60 -28.32 -13.11 5.27
CA ASP A 60 -28.99 -14.21 4.58
C ASP A 60 -28.53 -14.37 3.12
N PHE A 61 -28.24 -13.26 2.42
CA PHE A 61 -27.83 -13.33 1.02
C PHE A 61 -26.39 -13.85 0.81
N TRP A 62 -25.51 -13.76 1.82
CA TRP A 62 -24.09 -14.12 1.68
C TRP A 62 -23.62 -15.28 2.58
N GLY A 63 -24.50 -15.86 3.38
CA GLY A 63 -24.23 -17.07 4.17
C GLY A 63 -23.35 -16.87 5.41
N ALA A 64 -23.67 -17.63 6.48
CA ALA A 64 -23.23 -17.44 7.86
C ALA A 64 -21.77 -17.81 8.20
N ASN A 65 -20.81 -17.63 7.28
CA ASN A 65 -19.39 -17.93 7.56
C ASN A 65 -18.46 -16.76 7.19
N ARG A 66 -18.43 -15.74 8.05
CA ARG A 66 -17.47 -14.60 7.92
C ARG A 66 -17.03 -14.01 9.26
N THR A 67 -16.28 -14.77 10.06
CA THR A 67 -15.53 -14.22 11.20
C THR A 67 -14.04 -13.93 10.90
N GLN A 68 -13.57 -14.07 9.66
CA GLN A 68 -12.13 -13.96 9.34
C GLN A 68 -11.69 -12.95 8.27
N LEU A 69 -12.57 -12.11 7.75
CA LEU A 69 -12.16 -11.01 6.85
C LEU A 69 -12.69 -9.72 7.42
N GLU A 70 -11.81 -8.81 7.91
CA GLU A 70 -12.20 -7.44 8.24
C GLU A 70 -12.84 -6.78 7.00
N PRO A 71 -14.16 -6.57 6.94
CA PRO A 71 -14.79 -5.97 5.79
C PRO A 71 -15.23 -4.55 6.12
N ARG A 72 -14.47 -3.81 6.94
CA ARG A 72 -14.89 -2.49 7.43
C ARG A 72 -14.37 -1.31 6.61
N LYS A 73 -13.46 -1.52 5.66
CA LYS A 73 -12.84 -0.42 4.87
C LYS A 73 -13.27 -0.38 3.40
N TRP A 74 -13.45 -1.52 2.75
CA TRP A 74 -13.82 -1.59 1.32
C TRP A 74 -15.31 -1.31 1.06
N ALA A 75 -16.19 -1.68 1.99
CA ALA A 75 -17.62 -1.30 1.94
C ALA A 75 -17.83 0.23 1.98
N LYS A 76 -16.95 0.96 2.69
CA LYS A 76 -17.00 2.43 2.77
C LYS A 76 -16.68 3.11 1.44
N TRP A 77 -15.75 2.55 0.65
CA TRP A 77 -15.39 3.11 -0.66
C TRP A 77 -16.40 2.75 -1.75
N THR A 78 -16.95 1.53 -1.73
CA THR A 78 -17.87 1.08 -2.79
C THR A 78 -19.21 1.80 -2.76
N LEU A 79 -19.78 2.03 -1.56
CA LEU A 79 -21.03 2.78 -1.44
C LEU A 79 -20.84 4.27 -1.76
N GLY A 80 -19.72 4.86 -1.34
CA GLY A 80 -19.36 6.23 -1.70
C GLY A 80 -19.16 6.43 -3.20
N VAL A 81 -18.51 5.47 -3.88
CA VAL A 81 -18.33 5.50 -5.34
C VAL A 81 -19.66 5.33 -6.07
N LEU A 82 -20.56 4.46 -5.61
CA LEU A 82 -21.88 4.29 -6.21
C LEU A 82 -22.76 5.54 -6.07
N LEU A 83 -22.74 6.18 -4.89
CA LEU A 83 -23.44 7.45 -4.69
C LEU A 83 -22.83 8.58 -5.51
N PHE A 84 -21.49 8.62 -5.65
CA PHE A 84 -20.80 9.60 -6.48
C PHE A 84 -21.14 9.44 -7.97
N VAL A 85 -21.13 8.20 -8.48
CA VAL A 85 -21.50 7.91 -9.88
C VAL A 85 -22.98 8.22 -10.12
N GLY A 86 -23.87 7.86 -9.20
CA GLY A 86 -25.30 8.21 -9.31
C GLY A 86 -25.54 9.72 -9.29
N SER A 87 -24.83 10.44 -8.44
CA SER A 87 -24.90 11.91 -8.36
C SER A 87 -24.30 12.60 -9.58
N PHE A 88 -23.20 12.06 -10.12
CA PHE A 88 -22.56 12.56 -11.33
C PHE A 88 -23.45 12.37 -12.57
N GLU A 89 -24.20 11.27 -12.63
CA GLU A 89 -25.10 11.00 -13.76
C GLU A 89 -26.39 11.83 -13.69
N LEU A 90 -26.87 12.15 -12.48
CA LEU A 90 -27.91 13.16 -12.26
C LEU A 90 -27.43 14.56 -12.65
N PHE A 91 -26.19 14.93 -12.30
CA PHE A 91 -25.57 16.21 -12.68
C PHE A 91 -25.38 16.33 -14.21
N ARG A 92 -24.92 15.26 -14.88
CA ARG A 92 -24.82 15.20 -16.34
C ARG A 92 -26.17 15.36 -17.04
N ARG A 93 -27.25 14.86 -16.45
CA ARG A 93 -28.61 15.04 -16.96
C ARG A 93 -29.16 16.44 -16.67
N PHE A 94 -28.73 17.08 -15.59
CA PHE A 94 -29.11 18.45 -15.23
C PHE A 94 -28.45 19.51 -16.13
N ASP A 95 -27.28 19.21 -16.71
CA ASP A 95 -26.56 20.08 -17.66
C ASP A 95 -27.32 20.34 -18.99
N TRP A 96 -28.39 19.58 -19.25
CA TRP A 96 -29.31 19.88 -20.36
C TRP A 96 -30.13 21.16 -20.15
N PHE A 97 -30.31 21.60 -18.90
CA PHE A 97 -31.18 22.73 -18.54
C PHE A 97 -30.53 24.10 -18.76
N LEU A 98 -29.20 24.18 -18.92
CA LEU A 98 -28.45 25.42 -19.14
C LEU A 98 -27.97 25.63 -20.58
N ARG A 99 -28.44 24.81 -21.53
CA ARG A 99 -28.14 25.02 -22.96
C ARG A 99 -29.05 26.14 -23.50
N PRO A 100 -28.52 27.31 -23.91
CA PRO A 100 -29.32 28.26 -24.66
C PRO A 100 -29.74 27.62 -25.99
N ALA A 101 -31.01 27.81 -26.38
CA ALA A 101 -31.60 27.24 -27.56
C ALA A 101 -30.82 27.62 -28.83
N PRO A 102 -30.40 26.66 -29.67
CA PRO A 102 -29.80 26.97 -30.96
C PRO A 102 -30.91 27.27 -31.98
N GLY A 103 -31.11 28.54 -32.28
CA GLY A 103 -32.11 28.96 -33.26
C GLY A 103 -32.44 30.44 -33.19
N ALA A 104 -31.48 31.30 -33.55
CA ALA A 104 -31.75 32.67 -33.96
C ALA A 104 -31.29 32.80 -35.42
N PRO A 105 -32.15 33.22 -36.36
CA PRO A 105 -31.77 33.41 -37.75
C PRO A 105 -30.74 34.55 -37.85
N LEU A 106 -29.68 34.31 -38.61
CA LEU A 106 -28.74 35.37 -39.00
C LEU A 106 -29.52 36.37 -39.89
N PRO A 107 -29.39 37.69 -39.66
CA PRO A 107 -30.00 38.69 -40.52
C PRO A 107 -29.34 38.63 -41.90
N ASP A 108 -30.17 38.59 -42.93
CA ASP A 108 -29.77 38.74 -44.32
C ASP A 108 -28.90 39.99 -44.46
N SER A 109 -27.63 39.82 -44.81
CA SER A 109 -26.81 40.95 -45.23
C SER A 109 -27.25 41.34 -46.63
N ASP A 110 -27.95 42.46 -46.69
CA ASP A 110 -28.46 43.09 -47.90
C ASP A 110 -27.38 43.15 -48.98
N LYS A 111 -27.80 42.75 -50.19
CA LYS A 111 -27.15 43.15 -51.42
C LYS A 111 -27.35 44.65 -51.58
N GLU A 112 -26.34 45.43 -51.28
CA GLU A 112 -26.14 46.73 -51.95
C GLU A 112 -24.86 46.63 -52.77
N GLY A 113 -25.02 46.85 -54.07
CA GLY A 113 -23.93 46.90 -55.00
C GLY A 113 -23.22 48.23 -54.88
N ASP A 114 -21.90 48.16 -54.74
CA ASP A 114 -21.01 49.19 -55.26
C ASP A 114 -20.14 48.50 -56.31
N ALA A 115 -20.47 48.81 -57.56
CA ALA A 115 -19.59 48.59 -58.69
C ALA A 115 -18.42 49.57 -58.56
N GLU A 116 -17.31 49.11 -57.99
CA GLU A 116 -16.02 49.76 -58.19
C GLU A 116 -15.12 48.87 -59.05
N ASP A 117 -14.87 49.44 -60.21
CA ASP A 117 -13.92 49.09 -61.25
C ASP A 117 -12.54 48.77 -60.65
N GLY A 118 -12.00 47.63 -61.05
CA GLY A 118 -10.74 47.12 -60.55
C GLY A 118 -10.40 45.85 -61.31
N ALA A 119 -9.98 46.02 -62.56
CA ALA A 119 -9.36 44.97 -63.35
C ALA A 119 -8.21 44.32 -62.57
N LYS A 120 -8.52 43.23 -61.85
CA LYS A 120 -7.53 42.34 -61.27
C LYS A 120 -7.12 41.35 -62.34
N THR A 121 -5.88 41.51 -62.78
CA THR A 121 -5.18 40.65 -63.72
C THR A 121 -5.24 39.19 -63.26
N GLU A 122 -5.33 38.25 -64.20
CA GLU A 122 -5.32 36.79 -63.96
C GLU A 122 -4.12 36.32 -63.09
N GLU A 123 -3.09 37.15 -62.97
CA GLU A 123 -1.93 37.01 -62.08
C GLU A 123 -2.27 37.05 -60.58
N GLU A 124 -3.23 37.86 -60.12
CA GLU A 124 -3.57 37.99 -58.68
C GLU A 124 -4.40 36.81 -58.15
N ASP A 125 -5.24 36.19 -58.98
CA ASP A 125 -6.04 35.01 -58.59
C ASP A 125 -5.21 33.72 -58.64
N ALA A 126 -4.29 33.62 -59.61
CA ALA A 126 -3.32 32.54 -59.69
C ALA A 126 -2.37 32.55 -58.47
N THR A 127 -1.85 33.71 -58.09
CA THR A 127 -0.98 33.85 -56.91
C THR A 127 -1.69 33.56 -55.59
N ARG A 128 -2.96 33.96 -55.43
CA ARG A 128 -3.78 33.62 -54.25
C ARG A 128 -4.10 32.13 -54.14
N SER A 129 -4.32 31.45 -55.27
CA SER A 129 -4.53 30.00 -55.34
C SER A 129 -3.27 29.22 -54.96
N GLU A 130 -2.10 29.66 -55.42
CA GLU A 130 -0.81 29.07 -55.03
C GLU A 130 -0.48 29.31 -53.56
N GLU A 131 -0.76 30.50 -53.02
CA GLU A 131 -0.58 30.81 -51.61
C GLU A 131 -1.48 29.93 -50.71
N GLN A 132 -2.71 29.68 -51.13
CA GLN A 132 -3.63 28.80 -50.40
C GLN A 132 -3.15 27.35 -50.41
N LYS A 133 -2.68 26.84 -51.57
CA LYS A 133 -2.08 25.49 -51.68
C LYS A 133 -0.83 25.35 -50.80
N ALA A 134 0.01 26.40 -50.74
CA ALA A 134 1.18 26.42 -49.86
C ALA A 134 0.78 26.37 -48.37
N LYS A 135 -0.23 27.15 -47.96
CA LYS A 135 -0.78 27.13 -46.60
C LYS A 135 -1.40 25.79 -46.21
N ASP A 136 -2.11 25.14 -47.13
CA ASP A 136 -2.71 23.83 -46.87
C ASP A 136 -1.63 22.73 -46.78
N ALA A 137 -0.62 22.76 -47.65
CA ALA A 137 0.54 21.87 -47.55
C ALA A 137 1.31 22.08 -46.23
N GLU A 138 1.47 23.32 -45.77
CA GLU A 138 2.08 23.63 -44.48
C GLU A 138 1.24 23.08 -43.31
N ARG A 139 -0.08 23.27 -43.34
CA ARG A 139 -0.99 22.72 -42.32
C ARG A 139 -0.93 21.21 -42.25
N GLU A 140 -0.84 20.52 -43.38
CA GLU A 140 -0.67 19.06 -43.41
C GLU A 140 0.66 18.62 -42.80
N ARG A 141 1.77 19.30 -43.13
CA ARG A 141 3.09 19.03 -42.52
C ARG A 141 3.05 19.18 -41.00
N VAL A 142 2.46 20.27 -40.49
CA VAL A 142 2.29 20.50 -39.05
C VAL A 142 1.40 19.41 -38.41
N ARG A 143 0.36 18.96 -39.12
CA ARG A 143 -0.55 17.91 -38.63
C ARG A 143 0.16 16.56 -38.53
N GLU A 144 0.96 16.19 -39.53
CA GLU A 144 1.78 14.98 -39.54
C GLU A 144 2.89 15.03 -38.49
N GLU A 145 3.55 16.18 -38.32
CA GLU A 145 4.53 16.38 -37.25
C GLU A 145 3.90 16.21 -35.86
N ARG A 146 2.73 16.83 -35.62
CA ARG A 146 1.98 16.65 -34.37
C ARG A 146 1.57 15.19 -34.15
N LYS A 147 1.22 14.43 -35.20
CA LYS A 147 0.94 12.99 -35.09
C LYS A 147 2.19 12.22 -34.67
N ARG A 148 3.34 12.49 -35.30
CA ARG A 148 4.64 11.89 -34.93
C ARG A 148 5.02 12.19 -33.49
N GLN A 149 4.98 13.46 -33.08
CA GLN A 149 5.25 13.86 -31.68
C GLN A 149 4.31 13.18 -30.68
N ARG A 150 3.01 13.05 -31.00
CA ARG A 150 2.05 12.32 -30.15
C ARG A 150 2.39 10.84 -30.05
N GLN A 151 2.79 10.22 -31.17
CA GLN A 151 3.18 8.81 -31.20
C GLN A 151 4.48 8.58 -30.43
N GLU A 152 5.52 9.39 -30.65
CA GLU A 152 6.77 9.35 -29.89
C GLU A 152 6.53 9.54 -28.39
N LYS A 153 5.69 10.52 -28.00
CA LYS A 153 5.31 10.72 -26.60
C LYS A 153 4.56 9.53 -26.02
N LYS A 154 3.72 8.86 -26.80
CA LYS A 154 3.00 7.64 -26.40
C LYS A 154 3.97 6.47 -26.22
N GLU A 155 4.90 6.29 -27.16
CA GLU A 155 5.94 5.25 -27.11
C GLU A 155 6.91 5.48 -25.95
N ALA A 156 7.39 6.71 -25.74
CA ALA A 156 8.24 7.07 -24.62
C ALA A 156 7.54 6.79 -23.27
N ARG A 157 6.25 7.13 -23.15
CA ARG A 157 5.44 6.78 -21.97
C ARG A 157 5.28 5.27 -21.80
N ALA A 158 5.14 4.51 -22.88
CA ALA A 158 5.06 3.06 -22.83
C ALA A 158 6.40 2.44 -22.37
N ARG A 159 7.53 2.87 -22.94
CA ARG A 159 8.88 2.43 -22.53
C ARG A 159 9.14 2.69 -21.05
N LYS A 160 8.87 3.92 -20.59
CA LYS A 160 9.01 4.27 -19.17
C LYS A 160 8.16 3.38 -18.26
N ARG A 161 6.91 3.06 -18.65
CA ARG A 161 6.05 2.16 -17.88
C ARG A 161 6.61 0.74 -17.79
N GLU A 162 7.20 0.23 -18.87
CA GLU A 162 7.83 -1.10 -18.85
C GLU A 162 9.12 -1.09 -18.03
N GLU A 163 9.94 -0.05 -18.11
CA GLU A 163 11.11 0.14 -17.24
C GLU A 163 10.73 0.23 -15.75
N ASP A 164 9.68 0.99 -15.43
CA ASP A 164 9.14 1.09 -14.07
C ASP A 164 8.59 -0.26 -13.57
N LYS A 165 7.96 -1.06 -14.44
CA LYS A 165 7.51 -2.41 -14.10
C LYS A 165 8.69 -3.35 -13.87
N ALA A 166 9.69 -3.34 -14.75
CA ALA A 166 10.88 -4.17 -14.65
C ALA A 166 11.69 -3.82 -13.40
N SER A 167 11.85 -2.54 -13.07
CA SER A 167 12.54 -2.10 -11.85
C SER A 167 11.79 -2.55 -10.59
N ARG A 168 10.46 -2.41 -10.55
CA ARG A 168 9.62 -2.93 -9.46
C ARG A 168 9.73 -4.45 -9.32
N GLN A 169 9.80 -5.19 -10.43
CA GLN A 169 9.99 -6.65 -10.41
C GLN A 169 11.35 -7.02 -9.83
N LYS A 170 12.43 -6.38 -10.30
CA LYS A 170 13.79 -6.58 -9.77
C LYS A 170 13.88 -6.28 -8.27
N GLN A 171 13.27 -5.18 -7.82
CA GLN A 171 13.21 -4.84 -6.40
C GLN A 171 12.46 -5.90 -5.58
N LYS A 172 11.30 -6.36 -6.07
CA LYS A 172 10.55 -7.45 -5.41
C LYS A 172 11.35 -8.75 -5.33
N GLU A 173 12.07 -9.10 -6.38
CA GLU A 173 12.93 -10.29 -6.42
C GLU A 173 14.09 -10.17 -5.44
N GLU A 174 14.76 -9.02 -5.39
CA GLU A 174 15.84 -8.74 -4.44
C GLU A 174 15.35 -8.79 -2.99
N ASP A 175 14.20 -8.18 -2.71
CA ASP A 175 13.57 -8.21 -1.39
C ASP A 175 13.19 -9.64 -0.97
N LEU A 176 12.64 -10.42 -1.91
CA LEU A 176 12.34 -11.83 -1.68
C LEU A 176 13.61 -12.62 -1.38
N ARG A 177 14.68 -12.42 -2.17
CA ARG A 177 15.99 -13.06 -1.95
C ARG A 177 16.55 -12.72 -0.57
N LYS A 178 16.46 -11.46 -0.14
CA LYS A 178 16.89 -11.02 1.20
C LYS A 178 16.05 -11.68 2.30
N ARG A 179 14.74 -11.78 2.14
CA ARG A 179 13.84 -12.46 3.10
C ARG A 179 14.16 -13.95 3.23
N VAL A 180 14.35 -14.64 2.10
CA VAL A 180 14.72 -16.06 2.08
C VAL A 180 16.06 -16.28 2.76
N ARG A 181 17.06 -15.45 2.46
CA ARG A 181 18.38 -15.50 3.12
C ARG A 181 18.26 -15.32 4.64
N ARG A 182 17.55 -14.30 5.11
CA ARG A 182 17.35 -14.06 6.55
C ARG A 182 16.62 -15.22 7.22
N ALA A 183 15.59 -15.77 6.58
CA ALA A 183 14.86 -16.93 7.10
C ALA A 183 15.76 -18.19 7.17
N ALA A 184 16.64 -18.40 6.20
CA ALA A 184 17.61 -19.49 6.21
C ALA A 184 18.65 -19.31 7.32
N GLU A 185 19.19 -18.09 7.49
CA GLU A 185 20.13 -17.76 8.56
C GLU A 185 19.51 -17.94 9.95
N GLU A 186 18.25 -17.52 10.14
CA GLU A 186 17.53 -17.72 11.40
C GLU A 186 17.27 -19.20 11.69
N ARG A 187 16.88 -19.99 10.68
CA ARG A 187 16.72 -21.44 10.83
C ARG A 187 18.03 -22.11 11.20
N ALA A 188 19.13 -21.76 10.52
CA ALA A 188 20.45 -22.30 10.83
C ALA A 188 20.88 -21.96 12.26
N ARG A 189 20.61 -20.73 12.72
CA ARG A 189 20.87 -20.32 14.10
C ARG A 189 20.07 -21.15 15.10
N LYS A 190 18.77 -21.32 14.89
CA LYS A 190 17.91 -22.14 15.77
C LYS A 190 18.34 -23.60 15.80
N MET A 191 18.76 -24.16 14.67
CA MET A 191 19.29 -25.53 14.62
C MET A 191 20.56 -25.67 15.45
N LYS A 192 21.50 -24.71 15.34
CA LYS A 192 22.72 -24.71 16.16
C LYS A 192 22.42 -24.56 17.65
N GLU A 193 21.52 -23.65 18.01
CA GLU A 193 21.10 -23.46 19.41
C GLU A 193 20.46 -24.74 19.97
N ALA A 194 19.62 -25.43 19.19
CA ALA A 194 19.02 -26.70 19.59
C ALA A 194 20.06 -27.83 19.70
N GLU A 195 21.04 -27.89 18.79
CA GLU A 195 22.14 -28.85 18.85
C GLU A 195 22.99 -28.65 20.11
N GLU A 196 23.38 -27.40 20.40
CA GLU A 196 24.10 -27.04 21.63
C GLU A 196 23.31 -27.37 22.90
N GLU A 197 21.98 -27.19 22.88
CA GLU A 197 21.12 -27.57 24.00
C GLU A 197 21.09 -29.08 24.21
N VAL A 198 21.03 -29.87 23.14
CA VAL A 198 21.11 -31.33 23.21
C VAL A 198 22.45 -31.78 23.78
N VAL A 199 23.57 -31.22 23.31
CA VAL A 199 24.90 -31.54 23.87
C VAL A 199 24.98 -31.18 25.36
N ARG A 200 24.49 -30.01 25.75
CA ARG A 200 24.47 -29.58 27.17
C ARG A 200 23.60 -30.51 28.03
N GLU A 201 22.48 -30.98 27.50
CA GLU A 201 21.60 -31.93 28.17
C GLU A 201 22.26 -33.30 28.36
N GLU A 202 22.96 -33.79 27.33
CA GLU A 202 23.73 -35.04 27.38
C GLU A 202 24.86 -34.94 28.41
N ASP A 203 25.64 -33.86 28.38
CA ASP A 203 26.70 -33.60 29.37
C ASP A 203 26.13 -33.59 30.79
N ARG A 204 25.00 -32.92 31.02
CA ARG A 204 24.33 -32.91 32.32
C ARG A 204 23.89 -34.31 32.76
N LYS A 205 23.37 -35.13 31.83
CA LYS A 205 23.00 -36.53 32.14
C LYS A 205 24.22 -37.38 32.49
N VAL A 206 25.34 -37.19 31.80
CA VAL A 206 26.60 -37.88 32.09
C VAL A 206 27.12 -37.48 33.47
N GLU A 207 27.15 -36.18 33.79
CA GLU A 207 27.48 -35.68 35.13
C GLU A 207 26.60 -36.31 36.21
N LEU A 208 25.28 -36.34 36.01
CA LEU A 208 24.35 -36.92 36.98
C LEU A 208 24.58 -38.43 37.18
N ARG A 209 24.94 -39.18 36.13
CA ARG A 209 25.26 -40.61 36.24
C ARG A 209 26.51 -40.83 37.07
N HIS A 210 27.59 -40.09 36.80
CA HIS A 210 28.84 -40.20 37.58
C HIS A 210 28.66 -39.67 39.01
N GLY A 211 27.88 -38.60 39.21
CA GLY A 211 27.55 -38.08 40.54
C GLY A 211 26.82 -39.12 41.39
N LYS A 212 25.83 -39.81 40.80
CA LYS A 212 25.11 -40.91 41.46
C LYS A 212 26.02 -42.08 41.85
N ALA A 213 27.01 -42.43 41.02
CA ALA A 213 27.99 -43.47 41.35
C ALA A 213 28.83 -43.13 42.59
N LEU A 214 29.07 -41.84 42.84
CA LEU A 214 29.75 -41.33 44.04
C LEU A 214 28.79 -41.04 45.22
N GLY A 215 27.49 -41.25 45.03
CA GLY A 215 26.46 -40.92 46.03
C GLY A 215 26.35 -39.41 46.29
N LEU A 216 26.58 -38.60 45.26
CA LEU A 216 26.42 -37.16 45.28
C LEU A 216 25.16 -36.77 44.51
N GLU A 217 24.35 -35.90 45.11
CA GLU A 217 23.13 -35.35 44.50
C GLU A 217 23.17 -33.83 44.54
N GLY A 218 22.86 -33.17 43.43
CA GLY A 218 22.80 -31.71 43.35
C GLY A 218 24.11 -31.07 42.89
N LYS A 219 24.53 -30.00 43.57
CA LYS A 219 25.71 -29.21 43.17
C LYS A 219 26.99 -29.95 43.58
N LEU A 220 27.76 -30.36 42.59
CA LEU A 220 29.04 -31.05 42.78
C LEU A 220 30.16 -30.04 42.94
N THR A 221 30.83 -30.04 44.10
CA THR A 221 32.08 -29.28 44.27
C THR A 221 33.30 -30.19 44.16
N PRO A 222 34.43 -29.70 43.60
CA PRO A 222 35.72 -30.41 43.55
C PRO A 222 36.12 -31.10 44.86
N ASP A 223 35.95 -30.41 45.97
CA ASP A 223 36.34 -30.89 47.29
C ASP A 223 35.43 -32.01 47.80
N GLU A 224 34.12 -31.91 47.54
CA GLU A 224 33.16 -32.96 47.88
C GLU A 224 33.40 -34.23 47.07
N ILE A 225 33.72 -34.11 45.79
CA ILE A 225 34.06 -35.22 44.91
C ILE A 225 35.29 -35.97 45.46
N LYS A 226 36.38 -35.23 45.76
CA LYS A 226 37.60 -35.81 46.36
C LYS A 226 37.34 -36.47 47.70
N LYS A 227 36.51 -35.84 48.56
CA LYS A 227 36.16 -36.38 49.88
C LYS A 227 35.36 -37.68 49.77
N LYS A 228 34.33 -37.72 48.94
CA LYS A 228 33.50 -38.92 48.75
C LYS A 228 34.28 -40.06 48.10
N TYR A 229 35.11 -39.75 47.11
CA TYR A 229 35.99 -40.75 46.48
C TYR A 229 36.88 -41.45 47.51
N ARG A 230 37.59 -40.70 48.36
CA ARG A 230 38.43 -41.28 49.43
C ARG A 230 37.61 -42.13 50.41
N GLN A 231 36.41 -41.66 50.78
CA GLN A 231 35.52 -42.39 51.69
C GLN A 231 35.06 -43.72 51.09
N LEU A 232 34.63 -43.72 49.84
CA LEU A 232 34.13 -44.92 49.15
C LEU A 232 35.27 -45.90 48.83
N MET A 233 36.46 -45.42 48.42
CA MET A 233 37.61 -46.30 48.22
C MET A 233 38.08 -46.93 49.51
N THR A 234 38.01 -46.21 50.63
CA THR A 234 38.29 -46.84 51.93
C THR A 234 37.28 -47.94 52.26
N GLN A 235 36.06 -47.94 51.73
CA GLN A 235 35.06 -48.99 52.00
C GLN A 235 35.19 -50.19 51.05
N TYR A 236 35.45 -49.95 49.76
CA TYR A 236 35.45 -50.98 48.71
C TYR A 236 36.85 -51.39 48.23
N HIS A 237 37.93 -50.97 48.89
CA HIS A 237 39.30 -51.33 48.49
C HIS A 237 39.48 -52.87 48.49
N PRO A 238 40.09 -53.47 47.45
CA PRO A 238 40.27 -54.91 47.33
C PRO A 238 41.00 -55.52 48.54
N ASP A 239 41.93 -54.78 49.14
CA ASP A 239 42.66 -55.23 50.34
C ASP A 239 41.75 -55.39 51.58
N ARG A 240 40.70 -54.57 51.71
CA ARG A 240 39.77 -54.66 52.85
C ARG A 240 38.74 -55.78 52.71
N VAL A 241 38.36 -56.12 51.48
CA VAL A 241 37.39 -57.18 51.19
C VAL A 241 38.08 -58.53 50.91
N ARG A 242 39.41 -58.59 50.98
CA ARG A 242 40.21 -59.80 50.72
C ARG A 242 39.84 -60.97 51.64
N ASN A 243 39.51 -60.67 52.90
CA ASN A 243 39.11 -61.68 53.89
C ASN A 243 37.59 -61.93 53.91
N MET A 244 36.82 -61.33 52.99
CA MET A 244 35.38 -61.51 52.87
C MET A 244 35.03 -62.62 51.86
N GLY A 245 33.81 -63.13 51.93
CA GLY A 245 33.29 -64.13 51.00
C GLY A 245 33.32 -63.65 49.54
N ASP A 246 33.39 -64.60 48.61
CA ASP A 246 33.62 -64.33 47.18
C ASP A 246 32.54 -63.41 46.59
N GLU A 247 31.28 -63.54 47.01
CA GLU A 247 30.18 -62.66 46.58
C GLU A 247 30.41 -61.18 46.96
N ILE A 248 30.95 -60.92 48.16
CA ILE A 248 31.22 -59.56 48.63
C ILE A 248 32.40 -58.96 47.86
N ARG A 249 33.40 -59.79 47.54
CA ARG A 249 34.57 -59.40 46.74
C ARG A 249 34.14 -58.95 45.35
N GLU A 250 33.29 -59.72 44.68
CA GLU A 250 32.77 -59.39 43.35
C GLU A 250 31.97 -58.07 43.35
N VAL A 251 31.08 -57.88 44.34
CA VAL A 251 30.31 -56.64 44.48
C VAL A 251 31.21 -55.43 44.74
N ALA A 252 32.22 -55.59 45.59
CA ALA A 252 33.17 -54.54 45.91
C ALA A 252 34.05 -54.16 44.71
N GLU A 253 34.53 -55.13 43.93
CA GLU A 253 35.29 -54.89 42.70
C GLU A 253 34.46 -54.11 41.67
N ARG A 254 33.20 -54.53 41.44
CA ARG A 254 32.28 -53.83 40.54
C ARG A 254 32.03 -52.39 41.00
N LYS A 255 31.80 -52.17 42.29
CA LYS A 255 31.59 -50.83 42.85
C LYS A 255 32.84 -49.96 42.79
N ALA A 256 34.01 -50.52 43.12
CA ALA A 256 35.28 -49.82 43.04
C ALA A 256 35.56 -49.33 41.61
N LYS A 257 35.27 -50.17 40.61
CA LYS A 257 35.37 -49.80 39.19
C LYS A 257 34.45 -48.63 38.83
N GLU A 258 33.15 -48.70 39.19
CA GLU A 258 32.18 -47.62 38.94
C GLU A 258 32.63 -46.28 39.57
N ILE A 259 33.21 -46.33 40.77
CA ILE A 259 33.69 -45.15 41.50
C ILE A 259 34.93 -44.55 40.84
N ASN A 260 35.87 -45.38 40.39
CA ASN A 260 37.06 -44.92 39.67
C ASN A 260 36.69 -44.25 38.35
N GLU A 261 35.80 -44.87 37.56
CA GLU A 261 35.30 -44.30 36.31
C GLU A 261 34.62 -42.93 36.52
N ALA A 262 33.81 -42.81 37.59
CA ALA A 262 33.19 -41.55 37.95
C ALA A 262 34.20 -40.48 38.39
N TYR A 263 35.19 -40.86 39.20
CA TYR A 263 36.23 -39.94 39.64
C TYR A 263 37.09 -39.45 38.47
N ASP A 264 37.46 -40.33 37.54
CA ASP A 264 38.25 -39.98 36.35
C ASP A 264 37.50 -39.01 35.43
N TYR A 265 36.19 -39.18 35.27
CA TYR A 265 35.35 -38.24 34.54
C TYR A 265 35.41 -36.84 35.17
N PHE A 266 35.16 -36.73 36.48
CA PHE A 266 35.18 -35.45 37.17
C PHE A 266 36.58 -34.84 37.26
N ARG A 267 37.62 -35.67 37.34
CA ARG A 267 39.00 -35.22 37.31
C ARG A 267 39.34 -34.53 36.00
N LYS A 268 38.93 -35.11 34.86
CA LYS A 268 39.11 -34.47 33.55
C LYS A 268 38.26 -33.21 33.40
N LYS A 269 37.05 -33.20 33.96
CA LYS A 269 36.12 -32.07 33.83
C LYS A 269 36.49 -30.85 34.68
N TYR A 270 36.94 -31.07 35.91
CA TYR A 270 37.25 -30.01 36.88
C TYR A 270 38.75 -29.81 37.11
N ASP A 271 39.61 -30.51 36.35
CA ASP A 271 41.08 -30.51 36.49
C ASP A 271 41.55 -30.75 37.93
N LEU A 272 41.09 -31.86 38.53
CA LEU A 272 41.29 -32.21 39.94
C LEU A 272 42.67 -32.77 40.28
#